data_AF-A0A1S1N6U1-F1
#
_entry.id   AF-A0A1S1N6U1-F1
#
_cell.length_a   1.000
_cell.length_b   1.000
_cell.length_c   1.000
_cell.angle_alpha   90.00
_cell.angle_beta   90.00
_cell.angle_gamma   90.00
#
_symmetry.space_group_name_H-M   'P 1'
#
loop_
_entity.id
_entity.type
_entity.pdbx_description
1 polymer ?
#
loop_
_entity_poly.entity_id
_entity_poly.type
_entity_poly.pdbx_seq_one_letter_code
_entity_poly.pdbx_strand_id
1 'polypeptide(L)'
;MREKGFSIVELLIALFIGALILGGVVATYVSMKVTTRDTLVIGEMQETGRLALSILARDIEQVGFWGTFYEAGFSDENVTMADSVGNPRGDCFGGINNGSFPDTAPANFRSIYAAVATDNTLNCISNAKKNTEAVQLKFLEGNQLPNSAAMQANRYYFIADQEQAIFTSGQQRTALPTVNSTLWPYSHHVYYVSEQQVTLRDQAITIPVLSRRRLTVNGGMISETVMEGVEDLRLVFGIDTNADNRVDSYRSTEDMTASDWERLNGILTVQLFILVRALEPDPDLKLANQTYTLGSDPDKRIHTFNDNFRRTVFSTTIRLNNMGSILWRL
;
A
#
# COMPACT_ATOMS: atom_id res chain seq x y z
N MET A 1 63.25 32.64 -40.85
CA MET A 1 61.95 33.34 -40.70
C MET A 1 61.98 34.03 -39.35
N ARG A 2 61.77 35.35 -39.29
CA ARG A 2 61.76 36.11 -38.02
C ARG A 2 60.43 35.83 -37.33
N GLU A 3 60.45 35.17 -36.19
CA GLU A 3 59.27 35.08 -35.33
C GLU A 3 58.97 36.47 -34.76
N LYS A 4 57.79 37.00 -35.07
CA LYS A 4 57.28 38.21 -34.41
C LYS A 4 56.73 37.75 -33.06
N GLY A 5 57.38 38.16 -31.97
CA GLY A 5 56.90 37.88 -30.62
C GLY A 5 55.52 38.50 -30.36
N PHE A 6 54.76 37.89 -29.45
CA PHE A 6 53.44 38.35 -29.06
C PHE A 6 53.49 39.69 -28.33
N SER A 7 52.52 40.57 -28.61
CA SER A 7 52.30 41.76 -27.78
C SER A 7 51.65 41.38 -26.45
N ILE A 8 51.97 42.12 -25.38
CA ILE A 8 51.32 41.94 -24.06
C ILE A 8 49.79 42.06 -24.20
N VAL A 9 49.31 42.90 -25.12
CA VAL A 9 47.88 43.10 -25.40
C VAL A 9 47.23 41.84 -25.99
N GLU A 10 47.87 41.15 -26.94
CA GLU A 10 47.35 39.87 -27.47
C GLU A 10 47.28 38.79 -26.40
N LEU A 11 48.25 38.73 -25.49
CA LEU A 11 48.23 37.78 -24.37
C LEU A 11 47.06 38.07 -23.41
N LEU A 12 46.80 39.34 -23.11
CA LEU A 12 45.68 39.76 -22.25
C LEU A 12 44.32 39.46 -22.91
N ILE A 13 44.19 39.71 -24.22
CA ILE A 13 42.97 39.40 -24.97
C ILE A 13 42.74 37.88 -25.04
N ALA A 14 43.78 37.10 -25.33
CA ALA A 14 43.70 35.64 -25.38
C ALA A 14 43.30 35.05 -24.01
N LEU A 15 43.86 35.56 -22.92
CA LEU A 15 43.54 35.13 -21.56
C LEU A 15 42.10 35.51 -21.18
N PHE A 16 41.65 36.72 -21.54
CA PHE A 16 40.28 37.16 -21.30
C PHE A 16 39.25 36.31 -22.05
N ILE A 17 39.47 36.06 -23.33
CA ILE A 17 38.59 35.21 -24.15
C ILE A 17 38.61 33.77 -23.62
N GLY A 18 39.79 33.23 -23.27
CA GLY A 18 39.92 31.90 -22.69
C GLY A 18 39.14 31.75 -21.37
N ALA A 19 39.25 32.74 -20.49
CA ALA A 19 38.50 32.77 -19.24
C ALA A 19 36.98 32.85 -19.47
N LEU A 20 36.53 33.63 -20.45
CA LEU A 20 35.12 33.77 -20.80
C LEU A 20 34.54 32.46 -21.34
N ILE A 21 35.27 31.76 -22.22
CA ILE A 21 34.86 30.45 -22.75
C ILE A 21 34.80 29.41 -21.64
N LEU A 22 35.83 29.33 -20.79
CA LEU A 22 35.85 28.41 -19.65
C LEU A 22 34.70 28.66 -18.68
N GLY A 23 34.39 29.94 -18.39
CA GLY A 23 33.24 30.32 -17.59
C GLY A 23 31.92 29.81 -18.18
N GLY A 24 31.73 29.97 -19.49
CA GLY A 24 30.55 29.46 -20.20
C GLY A 24 30.43 27.93 -20.15
N VAL A 25 31.53 27.21 -20.32
CA VAL A 25 31.56 25.73 -20.24
C VAL A 25 31.22 25.25 -18.83
N VAL A 26 31.79 25.86 -17.80
CA VAL A 26 31.51 25.51 -16.40
C VAL A 26 30.04 25.77 -16.06
N ALA A 27 29.49 26.92 -16.46
CA ALA A 27 28.08 27.25 -16.24
C ALA A 27 27.14 26.24 -16.91
N THR A 28 27.45 25.84 -18.14
CA THR A 28 26.69 24.83 -18.89
C THR A 28 26.76 23.47 -18.21
N TYR A 29 27.96 23.04 -17.80
CA TYR A 29 28.17 21.77 -17.10
C TYR A 29 27.39 21.70 -15.78
N VAL A 30 27.42 22.77 -14.97
CA VAL A 30 26.64 22.85 -13.72
C VAL A 30 25.15 22.74 -14.00
N SER A 31 24.64 23.46 -15.00
CA SER A 31 23.22 23.43 -15.39
C SER A 31 22.78 22.04 -15.84
N MET A 32 23.61 21.33 -16.61
CA MET A 32 23.36 19.95 -17.01
C MET A 32 23.33 18.99 -15.81
N LYS A 33 24.24 19.18 -14.84
CA LYS A 33 24.31 18.34 -13.64
C LYS A 33 23.06 18.50 -12.77
N VAL A 34 22.59 19.73 -12.56
CA VAL A 34 21.34 20.02 -11.84
C VAL A 34 20.16 19.39 -12.57
N THR A 35 20.04 19.63 -13.87
CA THR A 35 18.94 19.08 -14.69
C THR A 35 18.91 17.55 -14.67
N THR A 36 20.07 16.90 -14.70
CA THR A 36 20.19 15.44 -14.62
C THR A 36 19.73 14.92 -13.26
N ARG A 37 20.16 15.57 -12.16
CA ARG A 37 19.71 15.22 -10.80
C ARG A 37 18.19 15.33 -10.68
N ASP A 38 17.61 16.44 -11.14
CA ASP A 38 16.17 16.68 -11.09
C ASP A 38 15.39 15.60 -11.85
N THR A 39 15.86 15.25 -13.05
CA THR A 39 15.26 14.21 -13.88
C THR A 39 15.29 12.85 -13.17
N LEU A 40 16.39 12.52 -12.51
CA LEU A 40 16.53 11.27 -11.74
C LEU A 40 15.58 11.24 -10.54
N VAL A 41 15.53 12.31 -9.73
CA VAL A 41 14.65 12.38 -8.55
C VAL A 41 13.17 12.29 -8.94
N ILE A 42 12.77 12.95 -10.03
CA ILE A 42 11.41 12.83 -10.57
C ILE A 42 11.13 11.40 -11.05
N GLY A 43 12.09 10.77 -11.74
CA GLY A 43 11.97 9.39 -12.18
C GLY A 43 11.79 8.41 -11.03
N GLU A 44 12.61 8.54 -9.98
CA GLU A 44 12.52 7.73 -8.76
C GLU A 44 11.15 7.89 -8.08
N MET A 45 10.68 9.11 -7.87
CA MET A 45 9.35 9.34 -7.26
C MET A 45 8.22 8.75 -8.09
N GLN A 46 8.30 8.81 -9.43
CA GLN A 46 7.30 8.19 -10.31
C GLN A 46 7.33 6.67 -10.25
N GLU A 47 8.52 6.07 -10.21
CA GLU A 47 8.67 4.63 -10.03
C GLU A 47 8.12 4.19 -8.67
N THR A 48 8.53 4.85 -7.59
CA THR A 48 8.05 4.64 -6.22
C THR A 48 6.52 4.73 -6.16
N GLY A 49 5.93 5.79 -6.72
CA GLY A 49 4.48 5.97 -6.73
C GLY A 49 3.76 4.87 -7.51
N ARG A 50 4.24 4.53 -8.71
CA ARG A 50 3.63 3.49 -9.53
C ARG A 50 3.73 2.10 -8.89
N LEU A 51 4.88 1.78 -8.31
CA LEU A 51 5.10 0.50 -7.63
C LEU A 51 4.27 0.38 -6.35
N ALA A 52 4.21 1.43 -5.53
CA ALA A 52 3.37 1.44 -4.33
C ALA A 52 1.88 1.24 -4.68
N LEU A 53 1.36 1.98 -5.67
CA LEU A 53 -0.01 1.81 -6.14
C LEU A 53 -0.25 0.41 -6.71
N SER A 54 0.67 -0.14 -7.50
CA SER A 54 0.54 -1.48 -8.08
C SER A 54 0.46 -2.57 -7.02
N ILE A 55 1.32 -2.51 -5.99
CA ILE A 55 1.33 -3.47 -4.89
C ILE A 55 0.02 -3.40 -4.09
N LEU A 56 -0.40 -2.19 -3.71
CA LEU A 56 -1.65 -1.99 -2.97
C LEU A 56 -2.87 -2.42 -3.81
N ALA A 57 -2.92 -2.03 -5.08
CA ALA A 57 -4.02 -2.37 -5.97
C ALA A 57 -4.16 -3.87 -6.14
N ARG A 58 -3.06 -4.60 -6.36
CA ARG A 58 -3.08 -6.06 -6.53
C ARG A 58 -3.71 -6.78 -5.35
N ASP A 59 -3.37 -6.38 -4.13
CA ASP A 59 -3.91 -7.00 -2.91
C ASP A 59 -5.37 -6.59 -2.68
N ILE A 60 -5.72 -5.33 -2.94
CA ILE A 60 -7.10 -4.82 -2.84
C ILE A 60 -8.03 -5.54 -3.85
N GLU A 61 -7.58 -5.78 -5.08
CA GLU A 61 -8.34 -6.48 -6.11
C GLU A 61 -8.71 -7.93 -5.74
N GLN A 62 -7.92 -8.57 -4.88
CA GLN A 62 -8.14 -9.95 -4.42
C GLN A 62 -9.13 -10.04 -3.25
N VAL A 63 -9.45 -8.92 -2.60
CA VAL A 63 -10.42 -8.88 -1.50
C VAL A 63 -11.78 -9.41 -1.98
N GLY A 64 -12.39 -10.24 -1.13
CA GLY A 64 -13.70 -10.87 -1.38
C GLY A 64 -13.63 -12.18 -2.17
N PHE A 65 -12.47 -12.53 -2.72
CA PHE A 65 -12.29 -13.82 -3.40
C PHE A 65 -12.07 -14.94 -2.38
N TRP A 66 -13.01 -15.89 -2.32
CA TRP A 66 -12.97 -17.06 -1.43
C TRP A 66 -12.95 -18.40 -2.19
N GLY A 67 -12.39 -18.42 -3.40
CA GLY A 67 -12.26 -19.66 -4.18
C GLY A 67 -13.61 -20.19 -4.64
N THR A 68 -13.87 -21.48 -4.38
CA THR A 68 -15.12 -22.16 -4.70
C THR A 68 -16.13 -22.20 -3.54
N PHE A 69 -15.96 -21.33 -2.55
CA PHE A 69 -16.92 -21.15 -1.45
C PHE A 69 -18.02 -20.17 -1.88
N TYR A 70 -19.28 -20.61 -1.84
CA TYR A 70 -20.41 -19.85 -2.39
C TYR A 70 -21.38 -19.29 -1.34
N GLU A 71 -21.12 -19.54 -0.06
CA GLU A 71 -21.92 -18.95 1.01
C GLU A 71 -21.66 -17.45 1.14
N ALA A 72 -22.69 -16.73 1.61
CA ALA A 72 -22.65 -15.27 1.70
C ALA A 72 -21.57 -14.77 2.69
N GLY A 73 -21.25 -15.58 3.71
CA GLY A 73 -20.26 -15.25 4.71
C GLY A 73 -19.89 -16.46 5.56
N PHE A 74 -19.02 -16.21 6.53
CA PHE A 74 -18.53 -17.21 7.45
C PHE A 74 -19.41 -17.32 8.70
N SER A 75 -19.77 -18.54 9.08
CA SER A 75 -20.56 -18.89 10.26
C SER A 75 -20.03 -20.15 10.93
N ASP A 76 -20.47 -20.42 12.16
CA ASP A 76 -20.06 -21.61 12.91
C ASP A 76 -20.46 -22.94 12.22
N GLU A 77 -21.44 -22.91 11.31
CA GLU A 77 -21.92 -24.09 10.58
C GLU A 77 -21.10 -24.39 9.31
N ASN A 78 -20.43 -23.38 8.75
CA ASN A 78 -19.73 -23.50 7.48
C ASN A 78 -18.20 -23.30 7.57
N VAL A 79 -17.68 -22.87 8.72
CA VAL A 79 -16.24 -22.68 8.93
C VAL A 79 -15.65 -23.74 9.85
N THR A 80 -14.56 -24.35 9.40
CA THR A 80 -13.67 -25.17 10.24
C THR A 80 -12.31 -24.51 10.40
N MET A 81 -11.87 -24.30 11.64
CA MET A 81 -10.50 -23.90 11.96
C MET A 81 -9.64 -25.15 12.20
N ALA A 82 -9.01 -25.67 11.16
CA ALA A 82 -8.12 -26.82 11.27
C ALA A 82 -6.76 -26.44 11.87
N ASP A 83 -5.97 -27.44 12.28
CA ASP A 83 -4.59 -27.26 12.80
C ASP A 83 -4.46 -26.26 13.95
N SER A 84 -5.53 -26.08 14.75
CA SER A 84 -5.61 -25.05 15.80
C SER A 84 -5.37 -23.63 15.30
N VAL A 85 -5.73 -23.34 14.03
CA VAL A 85 -5.72 -21.99 13.47
C VAL A 85 -6.66 -21.09 14.27
N GLY A 86 -6.21 -19.86 14.53
CA GLY A 86 -7.00 -18.85 15.23
C GLY A 86 -6.27 -17.52 15.23
N ASN A 87 -6.98 -16.47 15.69
CA ASN A 87 -6.43 -15.13 15.76
C ASN A 87 -5.18 -15.11 16.67
N PRO A 88 -3.99 -14.74 16.15
CA PRO A 88 -2.75 -14.82 16.91
C PRO A 88 -2.70 -13.77 18.03
N ARG A 89 -1.77 -13.93 18.98
CA ARG A 89 -1.48 -12.85 19.94
C ARG A 89 -0.88 -11.65 19.20
N GLY A 90 -1.40 -10.45 19.47
CA GLY A 90 -0.96 -9.23 18.77
C GLY A 90 -1.50 -9.12 17.35
N ASP A 91 -2.61 -9.81 17.06
CA ASP A 91 -3.33 -9.69 15.80
C ASP A 91 -3.81 -8.26 15.53
N CYS A 92 -3.92 -7.94 14.25
CA CYS A 92 -4.51 -6.70 13.79
C CYS A 92 -6.01 -6.87 13.64
N PHE A 93 -6.80 -6.02 14.31
CA PHE A 93 -8.25 -6.00 14.16
C PHE A 93 -8.83 -4.62 14.46
N GLY A 94 -9.99 -4.33 13.88
CA GLY A 94 -10.78 -3.15 14.19
C GLY A 94 -12.28 -3.47 14.25
N GLY A 95 -12.89 -3.32 15.43
CA GLY A 95 -14.27 -3.72 15.64
C GLY A 95 -14.43 -5.23 15.88
N ILE A 96 -15.63 -5.74 15.63
CA ILE A 96 -16.05 -7.12 15.92
C ILE A 96 -15.78 -8.01 14.70
N ASN A 97 -15.45 -9.29 14.91
CA ASN A 97 -15.18 -10.29 13.87
C ASN A 97 -14.24 -9.79 12.75
N ASN A 98 -13.20 -9.07 13.15
CA ASN A 98 -12.30 -8.40 12.22
C ASN A 98 -10.82 -8.72 12.47
N GLY A 99 -10.54 -9.88 13.08
CA GLY A 99 -9.18 -10.42 13.19
C GLY A 99 -8.68 -11.04 11.89
N SER A 100 -7.54 -11.72 11.98
CA SER A 100 -6.96 -12.57 10.93
C SER A 100 -7.87 -13.69 10.47
N PHE A 101 -8.77 -14.18 11.32
CA PHE A 101 -9.68 -15.29 11.05
C PHE A 101 -11.07 -14.98 11.62
N PRO A 102 -12.14 -15.53 11.00
CA PRO A 102 -13.48 -15.45 11.54
C PRO A 102 -13.54 -15.91 13.00
N ASP A 103 -14.29 -15.20 13.83
CA ASP A 103 -14.68 -15.61 15.18
C ASP A 103 -16.19 -15.85 15.28
N THR A 104 -16.65 -16.28 16.45
CA THR A 104 -18.05 -16.64 16.71
C THR A 104 -18.93 -15.42 17.06
N ALA A 105 -18.42 -14.20 16.90
CA ALA A 105 -19.20 -13.01 17.19
C ALA A 105 -20.31 -12.82 16.14
N PRO A 106 -21.47 -12.24 16.51
CA PRO A 106 -22.61 -12.05 15.62
C PRO A 106 -22.40 -10.85 14.67
N ALA A 107 -21.31 -10.87 13.91
CA ALA A 107 -20.91 -9.88 12.92
C ALA A 107 -20.31 -10.61 11.71
N ASN A 108 -20.40 -10.01 10.54
CA ASN A 108 -19.82 -10.58 9.34
C ASN A 108 -18.30 -10.45 9.39
N PHE A 109 -17.59 -11.50 8.97
CA PHE A 109 -16.15 -11.41 8.81
C PHE A 109 -15.80 -10.47 7.66
N ARG A 110 -15.02 -9.44 7.96
CA ARG A 110 -14.71 -8.37 7.01
C ARG A 110 -13.42 -8.68 6.24
N SER A 111 -13.52 -8.75 4.92
CA SER A 111 -12.38 -8.93 4.02
C SER A 111 -11.53 -7.67 3.86
N ILE A 112 -12.13 -6.49 4.05
CA ILE A 112 -11.47 -5.19 4.04
C ILE A 112 -11.96 -4.31 5.18
N TYR A 113 -11.03 -3.61 5.83
CA TYR A 113 -11.35 -2.65 6.86
C TYR A 113 -10.27 -1.58 6.92
N ALA A 114 -10.63 -0.31 7.11
CA ALA A 114 -9.66 0.77 7.28
C ALA A 114 -9.92 1.55 8.55
N ALA A 115 -8.86 2.17 9.06
CA ALA A 115 -8.92 3.09 10.19
C ALA A 115 -7.94 4.24 9.98
N VAL A 116 -8.29 5.42 10.48
CA VAL A 116 -7.34 6.53 10.60
C VAL A 116 -6.34 6.20 11.72
N ALA A 117 -5.07 6.42 11.42
CA ALA A 117 -3.97 6.06 12.29
C ALA A 117 -3.94 6.93 13.55
N THR A 118 -3.88 6.26 14.71
CA THR A 118 -3.73 6.82 16.06
C THR A 118 -2.54 6.16 16.77
N ASP A 119 -2.38 6.40 18.08
CA ASP A 119 -1.30 5.80 18.90
C ASP A 119 -1.34 4.26 18.94
N ASN A 120 -2.51 3.65 18.80
CA ASN A 120 -2.67 2.20 18.69
C ASN A 120 -3.66 1.89 17.55
N THR A 121 -3.11 1.73 16.35
CA THR A 121 -3.89 1.53 15.14
C THR A 121 -4.17 0.05 14.91
N LEU A 122 -5.45 -0.30 14.74
CA LEU A 122 -5.93 -1.68 14.54
C LEU A 122 -5.39 -2.68 15.59
N ASN A 123 -5.19 -2.21 16.83
CA ASN A 123 -4.68 -2.99 17.98
C ASN A 123 -3.28 -3.62 17.84
N CYS A 124 -2.61 -3.47 16.70
CA CYS A 124 -1.33 -4.13 16.44
C CYS A 124 -0.21 -3.16 16.01
N ILE A 125 -0.54 -1.92 15.62
CA ILE A 125 0.43 -0.95 15.10
C ILE A 125 0.56 0.22 16.08
N SER A 126 1.77 0.40 16.62
CA SER A 126 2.10 1.48 17.57
C SER A 126 2.94 2.61 16.96
N ASN A 127 3.42 2.45 15.73
CA ASN A 127 4.33 3.37 15.06
C ASN A 127 3.78 3.92 13.73
N ALA A 128 2.46 3.82 13.50
CA ALA A 128 1.85 4.45 12.35
C ALA A 128 1.97 5.98 12.46
N LYS A 129 2.23 6.63 11.33
CA LYS A 129 2.18 8.08 11.25
C LYS A 129 0.75 8.54 11.52
N LYS A 130 0.54 9.37 12.54
CA LYS A 130 -0.80 9.81 12.93
C LYS A 130 -1.49 10.57 11.79
N ASN A 131 -2.81 10.47 11.76
CA ASN A 131 -3.65 11.12 10.74
C ASN A 131 -3.38 10.63 9.31
N THR A 132 -2.63 9.55 9.10
CA THR A 132 -2.64 8.79 7.85
C THR A 132 -3.65 7.64 7.97
N GLU A 133 -3.76 6.79 6.96
CA GLU A 133 -4.63 5.62 7.03
C GLU A 133 -3.87 4.31 7.20
N ALA A 134 -4.54 3.36 7.84
CA ALA A 134 -4.17 1.95 7.83
C ALA A 134 -5.33 1.14 7.23
N VAL A 135 -5.01 0.25 6.29
CA VAL A 135 -5.97 -0.64 5.64
C VAL A 135 -5.60 -2.09 5.85
N GLN A 136 -6.56 -2.86 6.32
CA GLN A 136 -6.52 -4.29 6.50
C GLN A 136 -7.20 -4.98 5.31
N LEU A 137 -6.54 -5.99 4.77
CA LEU A 137 -6.96 -6.78 3.62
C LEU A 137 -6.81 -8.26 3.95
N LYS A 138 -7.86 -9.04 3.75
CA LYS A 138 -7.90 -10.49 3.93
C LYS A 138 -8.42 -11.11 2.66
N PHE A 139 -7.63 -11.98 2.06
CA PHE A 139 -7.90 -12.49 0.72
C PHE A 139 -7.18 -13.81 0.47
N LEU A 140 -7.63 -14.52 -0.55
CA LEU A 140 -6.92 -15.65 -1.13
C LEU A 140 -6.02 -15.16 -2.25
N GLU A 141 -4.77 -15.61 -2.24
CA GLU A 141 -3.86 -15.34 -3.34
C GLU A 141 -4.34 -16.06 -4.60
N GLY A 142 -4.38 -15.35 -5.73
CA GLY A 142 -5.00 -15.84 -6.97
C GLY A 142 -4.32 -17.03 -7.68
N ASN A 143 -3.45 -17.79 -7.02
CA ASN A 143 -2.84 -19.00 -7.56
C ASN A 143 -3.26 -20.24 -6.75
N GLN A 144 -4.20 -21.01 -7.30
CA GLN A 144 -4.65 -22.26 -6.70
C GLN A 144 -3.50 -23.26 -6.61
N LEU A 145 -3.35 -23.92 -5.47
CA LEU A 145 -2.42 -25.03 -5.32
C LEU A 145 -3.07 -26.34 -5.82
N PRO A 146 -2.31 -27.17 -6.56
CA PRO A 146 -2.84 -28.42 -7.08
C PRO A 146 -3.10 -29.47 -6.00
N ASN A 147 -2.37 -29.41 -4.88
CA ASN A 147 -2.51 -30.32 -3.74
C ASN A 147 -1.73 -29.79 -2.52
N SER A 148 -1.90 -30.46 -1.39
CA SER A 148 -1.27 -30.14 -0.12
C SER A 148 0.25 -30.28 -0.10
N ALA A 149 0.88 -31.01 -1.03
CA ALA A 149 2.34 -31.14 -1.06
C ALA A 149 3.05 -29.82 -1.42
N ALA A 150 2.33 -28.90 -2.07
CA ALA A 150 2.83 -27.55 -2.37
C ALA A 150 2.69 -26.56 -1.20
N MET A 151 2.09 -26.97 -0.07
CA MET A 151 1.95 -26.13 1.12
C MET A 151 3.29 -25.91 1.81
N GLN A 152 3.48 -24.70 2.34
CA GLN A 152 4.67 -24.27 3.05
C GLN A 152 4.35 -24.06 4.53
N ALA A 153 5.18 -24.61 5.42
CA ALA A 153 4.91 -24.66 6.86
C ALA A 153 4.58 -23.31 7.52
N ASN A 154 5.16 -22.20 7.06
CA ASN A 154 4.97 -20.87 7.67
C ASN A 154 3.85 -20.03 7.01
N ARG A 155 2.92 -20.65 6.29
CA ARG A 155 1.82 -19.98 5.59
C ARG A 155 0.48 -20.54 6.00
N TYR A 156 -0.55 -19.71 5.90
CA TYR A 156 -1.93 -20.14 6.06
C TYR A 156 -2.55 -20.44 4.70
N TYR A 157 -3.53 -21.32 4.72
CA TYR A 157 -4.23 -21.80 3.55
C TYR A 157 -5.73 -21.83 3.82
N PHE A 158 -6.49 -21.73 2.74
CA PHE A 158 -7.93 -21.87 2.73
C PHE A 158 -8.30 -23.00 1.78
N ILE A 159 -9.06 -23.95 2.30
CA ILE A 159 -9.68 -25.00 1.49
C ILE A 159 -11.13 -24.59 1.30
N ALA A 160 -11.46 -24.26 0.06
CA ALA A 160 -12.81 -23.92 -0.36
C ALA A 160 -13.53 -25.17 -0.86
N ASP A 161 -14.65 -25.50 -0.25
CA ASP A 161 -15.70 -26.34 -0.82
C ASP A 161 -16.97 -25.50 -1.01
N GLN A 162 -17.98 -26.01 -1.73
CA GLN A 162 -19.15 -25.22 -2.14
C GLN A 162 -19.84 -24.50 -0.96
N GLU A 163 -19.99 -25.20 0.17
CA GLU A 163 -20.68 -24.72 1.37
C GLU A 163 -19.81 -24.77 2.62
N GLN A 164 -18.52 -25.14 2.48
CA GLN A 164 -17.63 -25.36 3.62
C GLN A 164 -16.29 -24.67 3.38
N ALA A 165 -15.85 -23.94 4.39
CA ALA A 165 -14.61 -23.18 4.42
C ALA A 165 -13.69 -23.75 5.50
N ILE A 166 -12.48 -24.15 5.13
CA ILE A 166 -11.50 -24.64 6.10
C ILE A 166 -10.26 -23.75 6.07
N PHE A 167 -10.03 -23.04 7.17
CA PHE A 167 -8.74 -22.39 7.41
C PHE A 167 -7.78 -23.42 8.01
N THR A 168 -6.59 -23.55 7.42
CA THR A 168 -5.59 -24.54 7.81
C THR A 168 -4.21 -23.89 7.76
N SER A 169 -3.25 -24.44 8.50
CA SER A 169 -1.87 -23.98 8.46
C SER A 169 -1.09 -24.72 7.37
N GLY A 170 0.19 -24.39 7.20
CA GLY A 170 1.09 -25.06 6.27
C GLY A 170 1.41 -26.53 6.58
N GLN A 171 0.71 -27.16 7.51
CA GLN A 171 0.82 -28.59 7.78
C GLN A 171 0.23 -29.38 6.60
N GLN A 172 1.09 -30.11 5.89
CA GLN A 172 0.68 -30.91 4.75
C GLN A 172 -0.37 -31.95 5.17
N ARG A 173 -1.49 -32.00 4.44
CA ARG A 173 -2.57 -32.96 4.66
C ARG A 173 -2.43 -34.15 3.70
N THR A 174 -2.84 -35.34 4.13
CA THR A 174 -2.80 -36.55 3.28
C THR A 174 -3.76 -36.45 2.09
N ALA A 175 -4.92 -35.81 2.27
CA ALA A 175 -5.90 -35.56 1.21
C ALA A 175 -6.72 -34.29 1.51
N LEU A 176 -7.29 -33.69 0.46
CA LEU A 176 -8.33 -32.68 0.60
C LEU A 176 -9.67 -33.35 1.00
N PRO A 177 -10.60 -32.60 1.64
CA PRO A 177 -11.87 -33.16 2.13
C PRO A 177 -12.70 -33.83 1.03
N THR A 178 -12.79 -33.20 -0.14
CA THR A 178 -13.50 -33.74 -1.30
C THR A 178 -12.67 -33.59 -2.57
N VAL A 179 -13.08 -34.27 -3.64
CA VAL A 179 -12.44 -34.14 -4.97
C VAL A 179 -12.69 -32.78 -5.63
N ASN A 180 -13.68 -32.02 -5.15
CA ASN A 180 -14.03 -30.70 -5.66
C ASN A 180 -13.44 -29.57 -4.81
N SER A 181 -12.85 -29.87 -3.66
CA SER A 181 -12.22 -28.86 -2.80
C SER A 181 -11.06 -28.19 -3.53
N THR A 182 -10.98 -26.86 -3.45
CA THR A 182 -9.88 -26.07 -3.99
C THR A 182 -9.00 -25.54 -2.86
N LEU A 183 -7.68 -25.49 -3.07
CA LEU A 183 -6.70 -25.08 -2.06
C LEU A 183 -6.02 -23.78 -2.48
N TRP A 184 -6.06 -22.78 -1.61
CA TRP A 184 -5.56 -21.44 -1.89
C TRP A 184 -4.67 -20.95 -0.74
N PRO A 185 -3.56 -20.25 -1.03
CA PRO A 185 -2.84 -19.52 0.01
C PRO A 185 -3.72 -18.40 0.56
N TYR A 186 -3.83 -18.32 1.88
CA TYR A 186 -4.56 -17.28 2.59
C TYR A 186 -3.61 -16.22 3.13
N SER A 187 -3.92 -14.95 2.88
CA SER A 187 -3.11 -13.82 3.29
C SER A 187 -3.95 -12.76 4.01
N HIS A 188 -3.37 -12.24 5.10
CA HIS A 188 -3.88 -11.08 5.82
C HIS A 188 -2.76 -10.03 5.88
N HIS A 189 -2.98 -8.93 5.18
CA HIS A 189 -2.06 -7.81 5.08
C HIS A 189 -2.66 -6.54 5.69
N VAL A 190 -1.85 -5.79 6.43
CA VAL A 190 -2.22 -4.48 6.95
C VAL A 190 -1.20 -3.46 6.50
N TYR A 191 -1.61 -2.54 5.64
CA TYR A 191 -0.79 -1.46 5.12
C TYR A 191 -0.97 -0.20 5.95
N TYR A 192 0.12 0.51 6.22
CA TYR A 192 0.13 1.76 6.95
C TYR A 192 1.38 2.57 6.62
N VAL A 193 1.34 3.88 6.81
CA VAL A 193 2.54 4.72 6.70
C VAL A 193 3.22 4.79 8.05
N SER A 194 4.54 4.64 8.08
CA SER A 194 5.37 4.87 9.26
C SER A 194 6.62 5.66 8.90
N GLU A 195 7.42 5.99 9.91
CA GLU A 195 8.70 6.66 9.73
C GLU A 195 9.83 5.72 10.18
N GLN A 196 10.88 5.65 9.37
CA GLN A 196 12.04 4.80 9.62
C GLN A 196 13.32 5.64 9.57
N GLN A 197 14.24 5.37 10.50
CA GLN A 197 15.59 5.93 10.44
C GLN A 197 16.46 5.11 9.49
N VAL A 198 17.08 5.78 8.54
CA VAL A 198 18.03 5.21 7.57
C VAL A 198 19.31 6.04 7.58
N THR A 199 20.45 5.37 7.44
CA THR A 199 21.74 6.05 7.33
C THR A 199 22.04 6.35 5.87
N LEU A 200 22.05 7.64 5.51
CA LEU A 200 22.42 8.12 4.19
C LEU A 200 23.67 9.01 4.35
N ARG A 201 24.78 8.63 3.70
CA ARG A 201 26.06 9.38 3.75
C ARG A 201 26.51 9.70 5.19
N ASP A 202 26.51 8.69 6.06
CA ASP A 202 26.88 8.78 7.48
C ASP A 202 25.99 9.71 8.34
N GLN A 203 24.81 10.09 7.84
CA GLN A 203 23.81 10.83 8.59
C GLN A 203 22.56 9.97 8.80
N ALA A 204 22.07 9.93 10.05
CA ALA A 204 20.78 9.33 10.36
C ALA A 204 19.66 10.27 9.90
N ILE A 205 18.89 9.85 8.90
CA ILE A 205 17.76 10.60 8.35
C ILE A 205 16.49 9.80 8.59
N THR A 206 15.40 10.50 8.92
CA THR A 206 14.08 9.88 9.04
C THR A 206 13.33 10.01 7.73
N ILE A 207 12.99 8.87 7.13
CA ILE A 207 12.24 8.78 5.88
C ILE A 207 10.86 8.17 6.15
N PRO A 208 9.81 8.63 5.45
CA PRO A 208 8.51 8.00 5.51
C PRO A 208 8.53 6.73 4.65
N VAL A 209 7.83 5.71 5.10
CA VAL A 209 7.77 4.42 4.43
C VAL A 209 6.33 3.89 4.44
N LEU A 210 5.93 3.25 3.33
CA LEU A 210 4.78 2.35 3.32
C LEU A 210 5.23 1.03 3.95
N SER A 211 4.65 0.72 5.09
CA SER A 211 4.87 -0.53 5.81
C SER A 211 3.70 -1.48 5.60
N ARG A 212 3.98 -2.78 5.70
CA ARG A 212 2.97 -3.84 5.72
C ARG A 212 3.20 -4.74 6.91
N ARG A 213 2.14 -5.09 7.64
CA ARG A 213 2.15 -6.28 8.50
C ARG A 213 1.55 -7.45 7.73
N ARG A 214 2.20 -8.61 7.75
CA ARG A 214 1.65 -9.85 7.17
C ARG A 214 1.47 -10.91 8.25
N LEU A 215 0.41 -11.68 8.12
CA LEU A 215 0.16 -12.84 8.96
C LEU A 215 1.08 -14.02 8.60
N THR A 216 1.67 -14.65 9.60
CA THR A 216 2.48 -15.88 9.47
C THR A 216 2.20 -16.85 10.61
N VAL A 217 2.39 -18.15 10.38
CA VAL A 217 2.05 -19.21 11.36
C VAL A 217 2.88 -19.07 12.64
N ASN A 218 4.20 -18.87 12.52
CA ASN A 218 5.11 -18.84 13.68
C ASN A 218 5.46 -17.42 14.16
N GLY A 219 5.05 -16.38 13.42
CA GLY A 219 5.40 -14.99 13.72
C GLY A 219 4.21 -14.09 14.07
N GLY A 220 2.97 -14.58 13.93
CA GLY A 220 1.78 -13.73 14.03
C GLY A 220 1.84 -12.62 12.96
N MET A 221 1.54 -11.38 13.37
CA MET A 221 1.59 -10.20 12.50
C MET A 221 2.98 -9.56 12.47
N ILE A 222 3.78 -9.89 11.45
CA ILE A 222 5.16 -9.40 11.28
C ILE A 222 5.22 -8.20 10.34
N SER A 223 6.00 -7.18 10.69
CA SER A 223 6.16 -5.96 9.89
C SER A 223 7.25 -6.09 8.83
N GLU A 224 7.06 -5.42 7.69
CA GLU A 224 8.05 -5.23 6.63
C GLU A 224 7.90 -3.84 6.00
N THR A 225 8.98 -3.36 5.38
CA THR A 225 8.96 -2.17 4.53
C THR A 225 8.60 -2.57 3.11
N VAL A 226 7.56 -1.94 2.55
CA VAL A 226 7.09 -2.19 1.18
C VAL A 226 7.71 -1.19 0.22
N MET A 227 7.70 0.09 0.59
CA MET A 227 8.18 1.17 -0.25
C MET A 227 8.67 2.35 0.58
N GLU A 228 9.80 2.93 0.20
CA GLU A 228 10.32 4.15 0.81
C GLU A 228 9.75 5.41 0.12
N GLY A 229 9.63 6.51 0.85
CA GLY A 229 9.17 7.79 0.30
C GLY A 229 7.65 7.97 0.26
N VAL A 230 6.84 6.97 0.65
CA VAL A 230 5.39 7.15 0.80
C VAL A 230 5.10 7.87 2.11
N GLU A 231 4.74 9.15 2.03
CA GLU A 231 4.57 10.05 3.16
C GLU A 231 3.15 10.14 3.70
N ASP A 232 2.16 9.80 2.87
CA ASP A 232 0.76 9.68 3.30
C ASP A 232 -0.01 8.69 2.42
N LEU A 233 -1.03 8.07 3.03
CA LEU A 233 -1.99 7.14 2.46
C LEU A 233 -3.40 7.57 2.87
N ARG A 234 -4.31 7.67 1.90
CA ARG A 234 -5.73 7.98 2.10
C ARG A 234 -6.60 7.11 1.20
N LEU A 235 -7.68 6.57 1.74
CA LEU A 235 -8.64 5.75 1.03
C LEU A 235 -10.03 6.39 1.08
N VAL A 236 -10.79 6.23 0.00
CA VAL A 236 -12.20 6.61 -0.09
C VAL A 236 -12.97 5.44 -0.68
N PHE A 237 -14.03 5.00 -0.01
CA PHE A 237 -14.79 3.80 -0.35
C PHE A 237 -16.04 4.20 -1.14
N GLY A 238 -16.20 3.63 -2.34
CA GLY A 238 -17.44 3.71 -3.09
C GLY A 238 -18.38 2.59 -2.66
N ILE A 239 -19.46 2.97 -2.01
CA ILE A 239 -20.42 2.05 -1.41
C ILE A 239 -21.71 1.95 -2.22
N ASP A 240 -22.31 0.76 -2.20
CA ASP A 240 -23.65 0.47 -2.67
C ASP A 240 -24.58 0.36 -1.46
N THR A 241 -25.59 1.23 -1.42
CA THR A 241 -26.53 1.35 -0.30
C THR A 241 -27.90 0.73 -0.60
N ASN A 242 -28.18 0.41 -1.86
CA ASN A 242 -29.47 -0.11 -2.32
C ASN A 242 -29.38 -1.52 -2.95
N ALA A 243 -28.18 -2.09 -3.00
CA ALA A 243 -27.87 -3.42 -3.51
C ALA A 243 -28.14 -3.62 -5.02
N ASP A 244 -28.00 -2.56 -5.84
CA ASP A 244 -28.11 -2.62 -7.29
C ASP A 244 -26.77 -2.89 -8.02
N ASN A 245 -25.70 -3.14 -7.27
CA ASN A 245 -24.31 -3.29 -7.71
C ASN A 245 -23.73 -2.03 -8.37
N ARG A 246 -24.20 -0.85 -7.98
CA ARG A 246 -23.65 0.44 -8.41
C ARG A 246 -23.23 1.24 -7.20
N VAL A 247 -22.19 2.05 -7.39
CA VAL A 247 -21.75 2.97 -6.34
C VAL A 247 -22.78 4.09 -6.22
N ASP A 248 -23.41 4.18 -5.06
CA ASP A 248 -24.36 5.24 -4.70
C ASP A 248 -23.65 6.46 -4.12
N SER A 249 -22.63 6.22 -3.29
CA SER A 249 -21.90 7.29 -2.59
C SER A 249 -20.46 6.91 -2.31
N TYR A 250 -19.62 7.93 -2.14
CA TYR A 250 -18.24 7.79 -1.70
C TYR A 250 -18.12 8.27 -0.25
N ARG A 251 -17.45 7.49 0.60
CA ARG A 251 -17.20 7.81 2.01
C ARG A 251 -15.72 7.72 2.34
N SER A 252 -15.23 8.68 3.11
CA SER A 252 -13.90 8.61 3.71
C SER A 252 -13.86 7.51 4.77
N THR A 253 -12.67 7.10 5.20
CA THR A 253 -12.51 6.14 6.29
C THR A 253 -13.19 6.61 7.59
N GLU A 254 -13.27 7.92 7.83
CA GLU A 254 -13.89 8.53 9.02
C GLU A 254 -15.42 8.49 8.96
N ASP A 255 -15.99 8.61 7.76
CA ASP A 255 -17.44 8.61 7.51
C ASP A 255 -18.04 7.21 7.35
N MET A 256 -17.21 6.17 7.29
CA MET A 256 -17.68 4.79 7.22
C MET A 256 -18.30 4.35 8.55
N THR A 257 -19.60 4.02 8.52
CA THR A 257 -20.32 3.53 9.69
C THR A 257 -20.05 2.05 9.94
N ALA A 258 -20.33 1.57 11.15
CA ALA A 258 -20.29 0.13 11.44
C ALA A 258 -21.14 -0.68 10.45
N SER A 259 -22.33 -0.18 10.09
CA SER A 259 -23.20 -0.86 9.13
C SER A 259 -22.62 -0.95 7.72
N ASP A 260 -21.82 0.04 7.30
CA ASP A 260 -21.18 0.01 5.98
C ASP A 260 -20.11 -1.08 5.92
N TRP A 261 -19.33 -1.23 7.01
CA TRP A 261 -18.33 -2.28 7.14
C TRP A 261 -18.92 -3.69 7.26
N GLU A 262 -20.11 -3.83 7.84
CA GLU A 262 -20.80 -5.12 8.00
C GLU A 262 -21.47 -5.62 6.70
N ARG A 263 -21.63 -4.76 5.69
CA ARG A 263 -22.20 -5.18 4.40
C ARG A 263 -21.19 -5.99 3.60
N LEU A 264 -21.42 -7.30 3.53
CA LEU A 264 -20.61 -8.24 2.74
C LEU A 264 -20.40 -7.81 1.29
N ASN A 265 -21.43 -7.22 0.66
CA ASN A 265 -21.39 -6.75 -0.73
C ASN A 265 -21.57 -5.22 -0.87
N GLY A 266 -21.24 -4.46 0.17
CA GLY A 266 -21.54 -3.02 0.22
C GLY A 266 -20.44 -2.12 -0.34
N ILE A 267 -19.21 -2.62 -0.52
CA ILE A 267 -18.07 -1.83 -0.98
C ILE A 267 -17.68 -2.31 -2.37
N LEU A 268 -17.84 -1.46 -3.38
CA LEU A 268 -17.60 -1.82 -4.78
C LEU A 268 -16.33 -1.21 -5.35
N THR A 269 -15.88 -0.08 -4.80
CA THR A 269 -14.65 0.57 -5.25
C THR A 269 -13.85 1.16 -4.09
N VAL A 270 -12.55 1.27 -4.28
CA VAL A 270 -11.62 1.94 -3.37
C VAL A 270 -10.80 2.94 -4.18
N GLN A 271 -10.97 4.23 -3.90
CA GLN A 271 -10.07 5.27 -4.41
C GLN A 271 -8.89 5.37 -3.47
N LEU A 272 -7.71 5.16 -4.03
CA LEU A 272 -6.44 5.15 -3.31
C LEU A 272 -5.66 6.42 -3.66
N PHE A 273 -5.24 7.18 -2.66
CA PHE A 273 -4.39 8.35 -2.80
C PHE A 273 -3.13 8.16 -1.97
N ILE A 274 -1.96 8.33 -2.60
CA ILE A 274 -0.67 8.31 -1.92
C ILE A 274 0.08 9.62 -2.18
N LEU A 275 0.71 10.16 -1.15
CA LEU A 275 1.66 11.26 -1.26
C LEU A 275 3.06 10.67 -1.25
N VAL A 276 3.80 10.82 -2.34
CA VAL A 276 5.19 10.37 -2.44
C VAL A 276 6.10 11.58 -2.30
N ARG A 277 7.17 11.42 -1.52
CA ARG A 277 8.22 12.40 -1.24
C ARG A 277 9.57 11.84 -1.67
N ALA A 278 10.43 12.69 -2.24
CA ALA A 278 11.83 12.37 -2.42
C ALA A 278 12.51 12.06 -1.06
N LEU A 279 13.52 11.18 -1.07
CA LEU A 279 14.21 10.76 0.15
C LEU A 279 15.21 11.81 0.65
N GLU A 280 15.84 12.54 -0.27
CA GLU A 280 16.76 13.65 0.03
C GLU A 280 16.10 15.01 -0.28
N PRO A 281 16.39 16.06 0.51
CA PRO A 281 15.97 17.42 0.16
C PRO A 281 16.72 17.93 -1.07
N ASP A 282 16.08 18.81 -1.81
CA ASP A 282 16.68 19.52 -2.93
C ASP A 282 17.33 20.83 -2.42
N PRO A 283 18.68 20.94 -2.40
CA PRO A 283 19.35 22.12 -1.84
C PRO A 283 19.15 23.39 -2.68
N ASP A 284 18.85 23.25 -3.97
CA ASP A 284 18.76 24.36 -4.92
C ASP A 284 17.33 24.93 -5.02
N LEU A 285 16.34 24.17 -4.55
CA LEU A 285 14.97 24.64 -4.43
C LEU A 285 14.72 25.32 -3.08
N LYS A 286 13.90 26.38 -3.09
CA LYS A 286 13.28 26.95 -1.90
C LYS A 286 11.78 26.89 -2.07
N LEU A 287 11.21 25.78 -1.64
CA LEU A 287 9.77 25.55 -1.75
C LEU A 287 9.08 26.14 -0.51
N ALA A 288 8.22 27.12 -0.75
CA ALA A 288 7.36 27.71 0.28
C ALA A 288 5.90 27.46 -0.06
N ASN A 289 5.09 27.18 0.96
CA ASN A 289 3.65 26.99 0.90
C ASN A 289 3.18 25.99 -0.18
N GLN A 290 3.95 24.91 -0.39
CA GLN A 290 3.55 23.88 -1.35
C GLN A 290 2.39 23.06 -0.79
N THR A 291 1.28 23.06 -1.50
CA THR A 291 0.04 22.44 -1.06
C THR A 291 -0.25 21.18 -1.87
N TYR A 292 -0.52 20.06 -1.20
CA TYR A 292 -0.89 18.79 -1.81
C TYR A 292 -2.22 18.34 -1.24
N THR A 293 -3.16 17.98 -2.12
CA THR A 293 -4.51 17.55 -1.74
C THR A 293 -4.69 16.07 -2.07
N LEU A 294 -5.09 15.26 -1.08
CA LEU A 294 -5.41 13.85 -1.24
C LEU A 294 -6.93 13.71 -1.22
N GLY A 295 -7.50 13.28 -2.35
CA GLY A 295 -8.92 13.11 -2.57
C GLY A 295 -9.65 14.38 -3.03
N SER A 296 -10.89 14.17 -3.48
CA SER A 296 -11.77 15.22 -4.04
C SER A 296 -13.11 15.32 -3.31
N ASP A 297 -13.32 14.49 -2.31
CA ASP A 297 -14.47 14.45 -1.42
C ASP A 297 -14.41 15.55 -0.34
N PRO A 298 -15.51 15.78 0.43
CA PRO A 298 -15.55 16.81 1.46
C PRO A 298 -14.44 16.72 2.52
N ASP A 299 -13.99 15.51 2.86
CA ASP A 299 -12.97 15.26 3.89
C ASP A 299 -11.54 15.25 3.33
N LYS A 300 -11.34 15.80 2.12
CA LYS A 300 -10.03 15.82 1.47
C LYS A 300 -8.94 16.32 2.40
N ARG A 301 -7.83 15.58 2.43
CA ARG A 301 -6.69 15.92 3.28
C ARG A 301 -5.77 16.86 2.53
N ILE A 302 -5.49 18.03 3.12
CA ILE A 302 -4.63 19.05 2.53
C ILE A 302 -3.36 19.16 3.38
N HIS A 303 -2.21 18.90 2.77
CA HIS A 303 -0.91 19.12 3.38
C HIS A 303 -0.26 20.38 2.83
N THR A 304 0.32 21.20 3.70
CA THR A 304 1.12 22.36 3.32
C THR A 304 2.53 22.21 3.87
N PHE A 305 3.54 22.26 2.99
CA PHE A 305 4.94 22.11 3.36
C PHE A 305 5.76 23.37 3.06
N ASN A 306 6.73 23.62 3.93
CA ASN A 306 7.75 24.67 3.82
C ASN A 306 9.15 24.07 3.90
N ASP A 307 9.34 22.92 3.25
CA ASP A 307 10.61 22.21 3.18
C ASP A 307 11.00 21.98 1.72
N ASN A 308 12.24 21.57 1.49
CA ASN A 308 12.77 21.40 0.14
C ASN A 308 12.64 19.97 -0.39
N PHE A 309 11.67 19.20 0.10
CA PHE A 309 11.41 17.89 -0.49
C PHE A 309 10.41 17.99 -1.62
N ARG A 310 10.79 17.44 -2.79
CA ARG A 310 9.85 17.27 -3.90
C ARG A 310 8.81 16.23 -3.51
N ARG A 311 7.56 16.49 -3.86
CA ARG A 311 6.44 15.58 -3.62
C ARG A 311 5.50 15.53 -4.81
N THR A 312 4.82 14.41 -4.95
CA THR A 312 3.78 14.20 -5.95
C THR A 312 2.68 13.34 -5.37
N VAL A 313 1.43 13.71 -5.64
CA VAL A 313 0.26 12.88 -5.30
C VAL A 313 -0.01 11.92 -6.46
N PHE A 314 -0.14 10.64 -6.15
CA PHE A 314 -0.62 9.63 -7.08
C PHE A 314 -1.98 9.12 -6.61
N SER A 315 -2.84 8.79 -7.57
CA SER A 315 -4.15 8.22 -7.25
C SER A 315 -4.58 7.17 -8.27
N THR A 316 -5.39 6.23 -7.81
CA THR A 316 -6.05 5.24 -8.66
C THR A 316 -7.39 4.86 -8.05
N THR A 317 -8.32 4.36 -8.87
CA THR A 317 -9.59 3.78 -8.40
C THR A 317 -9.59 2.31 -8.72
N ILE A 318 -9.74 1.49 -7.69
CA ILE A 318 -9.75 0.03 -7.79
C ILE A 318 -11.19 -0.45 -7.65
N ARG A 319 -11.61 -1.34 -8.54
CA ARG A 319 -12.92 -2.00 -8.44
C ARG A 319 -12.75 -3.33 -7.70
N LEU A 320 -13.58 -3.56 -6.69
CA LEU A 320 -13.64 -4.82 -5.94
C LEU A 320 -14.56 -5.79 -6.67
N ASN A 321 -14.00 -6.58 -7.59
CA ASN A 321 -14.80 -7.48 -8.44
C ASN A 321 -15.44 -8.64 -7.67
N ASN A 322 -14.85 -9.03 -6.53
CA ASN A 322 -15.31 -10.18 -5.75
C ASN A 322 -16.23 -9.79 -4.56
N MET A 323 -16.50 -8.49 -4.37
CA MET A 323 -17.35 -7.96 -3.31
C MET A 323 -18.74 -7.53 -3.83
N GLY A 324 -19.09 -7.86 -5.08
CA GLY A 324 -20.43 -7.60 -5.64
C GLY A 324 -21.40 -8.75 -5.33
N SER A 325 -22.70 -8.54 -5.57
CA SER A 325 -23.70 -9.61 -5.37
C SER A 325 -23.39 -10.82 -6.27
N ILE A 326 -23.33 -12.01 -5.69
CA ILE A 326 -23.24 -13.27 -6.44
C ILE A 326 -24.61 -13.51 -7.09
N LEU A 327 -24.74 -13.17 -8.39
CA LEU A 327 -25.99 -13.31 -9.17
C LEU A 327 -26.39 -14.76 -9.48
N TRP A 328 -25.63 -15.76 -9.04
CA TRP A 328 -25.88 -17.19 -9.32
C TRP A 328 -26.66 -17.93 -8.22
N ARG A 329 -27.10 -17.24 -7.15
CA ARG A 329 -28.09 -17.80 -6.21
C ARG A 329 -29.47 -17.79 -6.90
N LEU A 330 -29.76 -18.87 -7.63
CA LEU A 330 -31.10 -19.20 -8.15
C LEU A 330 -31.92 -19.93 -7.08
#